data_AF-A0A7X1GPB3-F1
#
_entry.id   AF-A0A7X1GPB3-F1
#
_cell.length_a   1.000
_cell.length_b   1.000
_cell.length_c   1.000
_cell.angle_alpha   90.00
_cell.angle_beta   90.00
_cell.angle_gamma   90.00
#
_symmetry.space_group_name_H-M   'P 1'
#
loop_
_entity.id
_entity.type
_entity.pdbx_description
1 polymer ?
#
loop_
_entity_poly.entity_id
_entity_poly.type
_entity_poly.pdbx_seq_one_letter_code
_entity_poly.pdbx_strand_id
1 'polypeptide(L)' 'MARITIEDCMKRVSNRFLLCNMVAKRVKQVRDGSEYLVSSAKNEDIVVSLREIAAGKIILKEKENKENS' A
#
# COMPACT_ATOMS: atom_id res chain seq x y z
N MET A 1 -18.21 -7.28 5.20
CA MET A 1 -17.22 -6.66 4.27
C MET A 1 -16.62 -5.48 4.99
N ALA A 2 -15.40 -5.58 5.52
CA ALA A 2 -14.85 -4.47 6.30
C ALA A 2 -14.54 -3.30 5.35
N ARG A 3 -15.26 -2.20 5.55
CA ARG A 3 -15.29 -1.01 4.71
C ARG A 3 -14.04 -0.18 4.99
N ILE A 4 -13.08 -0.17 4.08
CA ILE A 4 -11.96 0.77 4.09
C ILE A 4 -12.32 1.96 3.21
N THR A 5 -11.97 3.17 3.63
CA THR A 5 -12.21 4.39 2.86
C THR A 5 -10.91 5.00 2.34
N ILE A 6 -11.00 5.81 1.29
CA ILE A 6 -9.86 6.57 0.79
C ILE A 6 -9.38 7.58 1.84
N GLU A 7 -10.29 8.13 2.64
CA GLU A 7 -9.94 9.07 3.72
C GLU A 7 -8.98 8.45 4.74
N ASP A 8 -9.17 7.17 5.08
CA ASP A 8 -8.25 6.45 5.97
C ASP A 8 -6.85 6.29 5.39
N CYS A 9 -6.75 6.11 4.07
CA CYS A 9 -5.47 6.05 3.37
C CYS A 9 -4.81 7.44 3.27
N MET A 10 -5.62 8.49 3.10
CA MET A 10 -5.15 9.87 2.98
C MET A 10 -4.58 10.43 4.29
N LYS A 11 -4.95 9.88 5.45
CA LYS A 11 -4.29 10.17 6.74
C LYS A 11 -2.81 9.78 6.76
N ARG A 12 -2.38 8.89 5.85
CA ARG A 12 -1.00 8.40 5.73
C ARG A 12 -0.29 8.93 4.49
N VAL A 13 -1.03 9.08 3.39
CA VAL A 13 -0.50 9.53 2.10
C VAL A 13 -1.28 10.75 1.65
N SER A 14 -0.67 11.92 1.71
CA SER A 14 -1.32 13.20 1.38
C SER A 14 -1.65 13.37 -0.11
N ASN A 15 -1.02 12.58 -0.99
CA ASN A 15 -1.20 12.66 -2.44
C ASN A 15 -1.93 11.42 -2.99
N ARG A 16 -3.08 11.65 -3.65
CA ARG A 16 -3.92 10.59 -4.23
C ARG A 16 -3.25 9.82 -5.38
N PHE A 17 -2.48 10.50 -6.23
CA PHE A 17 -1.73 9.85 -7.32
C PHE A 17 -0.62 8.96 -6.75
N LEU A 18 0.04 9.43 -5.70
CA LEU A 18 1.05 8.66 -4.99
C LEU A 18 0.43 7.43 -4.31
N LEU A 19 -0.75 7.59 -3.69
CA LEU A 19 -1.52 6.48 -3.14
C LEU A 19 -1.84 5.43 -4.21
N CYS A 20 -2.35 5.83 -5.38
CA CYS A 20 -2.60 4.90 -6.48
C CYS A 20 -1.34 4.13 -6.90
N ASN A 21 -0.20 4.82 -7.04
CA ASN A 21 1.07 4.19 -7.38
C ASN A 21 1.59 3.25 -6.30
N MET A 22 1.43 3.60 -5.02
CA MET A 22 1.78 2.73 -3.89
C MET A 22 0.95 1.45 -3.89
N VAL A 23 -0.37 1.58 -4.04
CA VAL A 23 -1.29 0.45 -4.08
C VAL A 23 -0.96 -0.46 -5.26
N ALA A 24 -0.77 0.09 -6.46
CA ALA A 24 -0.43 -0.70 -7.65
C ALA A 24 0.87 -1.51 -7.46
N LYS A 25 1.91 -0.87 -6.90
CA LYS A 25 3.17 -1.55 -6.58
C LYS A 25 2.99 -2.65 -5.55
N ARG A 26 2.21 -2.39 -4.49
CA ARG A 26 1.98 -3.36 -3.42
C ARG A 26 1.16 -4.56 -3.88
N VAL A 27 0.09 -4.33 -4.64
CA VAL A 27 -0.70 -5.40 -5.26
C VAL A 27 0.17 -6.29 -6.13
N LYS A 28 1.10 -5.71 -6.91
CA LYS A 28 2.05 -6.49 -7.69
C LYS A 28 2.92 -7.38 -6.81
N GLN A 29 3.50 -6.85 -5.73
CA GLN A 29 4.31 -7.65 -4.80
C GLN A 29 3.54 -8.83 -4.19
N VAL A 30 2.29 -8.60 -3.80
CA VAL A 30 1.41 -9.64 -3.26
C VAL A 30 1.18 -10.74 -4.31
N ARG A 31 0.89 -10.34 -5.56
CA ARG A 31 0.69 -11.28 -6.67
C ARG A 31 1.96 -12.04 -7.03
N ASP A 32 3.12 -11.43 -6.83
CA ASP A 32 4.43 -12.06 -6.99
C ASP A 32 4.78 -13.00 -5.81
N GLY A 33 3.87 -13.19 -4.84
CA GLY A 33 3.99 -14.13 -3.73
C GLY A 33 4.36 -13.50 -2.39
N SER A 34 4.38 -12.17 -2.27
CA SER A 34 4.60 -11.51 -0.97
C SER A 34 3.45 -11.80 -0.01
N GLU A 35 3.80 -12.06 1.25
CA GLU A 35 2.82 -12.20 2.31
C GLU A 35 2.11 -10.88 2.63
N TYR A 36 0.87 -11.01 3.09
CA TYR A 36 0.06 -9.91 3.62
C TYR A 36 0.51 -9.53 5.03
N LEU A 37 0.62 -8.24 5.30
CA LEU A 37 1.01 -7.67 6.60
C LEU A 37 -0.20 -7.41 7.52
N VAL A 38 -1.42 -7.56 6.99
CA VAL A 38 -2.68 -7.41 7.72
C VAL A 38 -3.61 -8.57 7.40
N SER A 39 -4.58 -8.84 8.29
CA SER A 39 -5.53 -9.93 8.10
C SER A 39 -6.32 -9.79 6.80
N SER A 40 -6.23 -10.82 5.96
CA SER A 40 -6.75 -10.90 4.60
C SER A 40 -7.98 -11.81 4.51
N ALA A 41 -8.91 -11.70 5.47
CA ALA A 41 -10.14 -12.50 5.46
C ALA A 41 -11.00 -12.16 4.21
N LYS A 42 -10.86 -12.99 3.15
CA LYS A 42 -11.63 -12.97 1.90
C LYS A 42 -11.74 -11.61 1.19
N ASN A 43 -10.69 -10.79 1.19
CA ASN A 43 -10.68 -9.53 0.44
C ASN A 43 -9.71 -9.61 -0.76
N GLU A 44 -10.01 -8.88 -1.84
CA GLU A 44 -9.12 -8.75 -2.99
C GLU A 44 -7.78 -8.09 -2.60
N ASP A 45 -6.70 -8.43 -3.33
CA ASP A 45 -5.35 -7.92 -3.11
C ASP A 45 -5.30 -6.39 -2.96
N ILE A 46 -6.13 -5.68 -3.73
CA ILE A 46 -6.22 -4.22 -3.74
C ILE A 46 -6.78 -3.67 -2.42
N VAL A 47 -7.79 -4.34 -1.87
CA VAL A 47 -8.41 -3.96 -0.59
C VAL A 47 -7.45 -4.24 0.56
N VAL A 48 -6.73 -5.37 0.51
CA VAL A 48 -5.73 -5.69 1.53
C VAL A 48 -4.57 -4.68 1.47
N SER A 49 -4.08 -4.35 0.27
CA SER A 49 -3.01 -3.35 0.08
C SER A 49 -3.39 -1.97 0.62
N LEU A 50 -4.62 -1.50 0.36
CA LEU A 50 -5.13 -0.24 0.92
C LEU A 50 -5.17 -0.27 2.45
N ARG A 51 -5.55 -1.41 3.05
CA ARG A 51 -5.54 -1.57 4.51
C ARG A 51 -4.14 -1.56 5.09
N GLU A 52 -3.18 -2.18 4.43
CA GLU A 52 -1.79 -2.14 4.88
C GLU A 52 -1.24 -0.70 4.87
N ILE A 53 -1.60 0.09 3.85
CA ILE A 53 -1.24 1.51 3.77
C ILE A 53 -1.93 2.32 4.87
N ALA A 54 -3.24 2.16 5.06
CA ALA A 54 -3.98 2.84 6.13
C ALA A 54 -3.45 2.48 7.53
N ALA A 55 -3.06 1.22 7.73
CA ALA A 55 -2.42 0.72 8.96
C ALA A 55 -0.97 1.19 9.13
N GLY A 56 -0.37 1.86 8.14
CA GLY A 56 1.01 2.33 8.17
C GLY A 56 2.05 1.20 8.07
N LYS A 57 1.67 0.02 7.58
CA LYS A 57 2.58 -1.13 7.38
C LYS A 57 3.39 -1.00 6.09
N ILE A 58 2.88 -0.24 5.13
CA ILE A 58 3.58 0.08 3.87
C ILE A 58 3.96 1.55 3.89
N ILE A 59 5.26 1.80 3.80
CA ILE A 59 5.83 3.15 3.75
C ILE A 59 6.59 3.35 2.45
N LEU A 60 6.59 4.58 1.95
CA LEU A 60 7.50 4.96 0.88
C LEU A 60 8.89 5.08 1.47
N LYS A 61 9.81 4.24 1.00
CA LYS A 61 11.22 4.59 1.07
C LYS A 61 11.45 5.63 -0.02
N GLU A 62 11.78 6.85 0.38
CA GLU A 62 12.49 7.75 -0.51
C GLU A 62 13.73 7.00 -0.97
N LYS A 63 13.87 6.83 -2.29
CA LYS A 63 15.12 6.34 -2.83
C LYS A 63 16.14 7.43 -2.50
N GLU A 64 17.00 7.19 -1.52
CA GLU A 64 18.29 7.88 -1.48
C GLU A 64 18.90 7.66 -2.86
N ASN A 65 18.95 8.74 -3.63
CA ASN A 65 19.53 8.77 -4.95
C ASN A 65 21.00 8.42 -4.76
N LYS A 66 21.39 7.15 -4.95
CA LYS A 66 22.79 6.80 -5.13
C LYS A 66 23.20 7.28 -6.52
N GLU A 67 23.39 8.60 -6.61
CA GLU A 67 24.35 9.20 -7.52
C GLU A 67 25.73 8.72 -7.08
N ASN A 68 26.15 7.57 -7.58
CA ASN A 68 27.56 7.22 -7.60
C ASN A 68 28.01 7.29 -9.05
N SER A 69 28.64 8.45 -9.33
CA SER A 69 29.75 8.75 -10.24
C SER A 69 30.23 7.70 -11.23
#